data_AF-A0A9E4ATQ0-F1
#
_entry.id   AF-A0A9E4ATQ0-F1
#
_cell.length_a   1.000
_cell.length_b   1.000
_cell.length_c   1.000
_cell.angle_alpha   90.00
_cell.angle_beta   90.00
_cell.angle_gamma   90.00
#
_symmetry.space_group_name_H-M   'P 1'
#
loop_
_entity.id
_entity.type
_entity.pdbx_description
1 polymer ?
#
loop_
_entity_poly.entity_id
_entity_poly.type
_entity_poly.pdbx_seq_one_letter_code
_entity_poly.pdbx_strand_id
1 'polypeptide(L)'
;MPHTKPPLSPSRPSSSVGWRSIAIGLLLIPINCYWITYIELVQYSAQPTIVSLIFTVVFNVLVLIGFNQILKRFLPQFALSQGELLVIYVMLSVASATAGHSMMEILVSTLGHAFWFATPENDWKDLFWRYIPSWLAVSDKGVLSGYYEGDSTLYTTRHLLGWLTPVMNWFAFLFVMLFVMVCITVIVRKPWTEDEKLAYPIIQLPARMTSDGFFTNRLMWIGFGLVAAFDVVNGLHHVFPAIPSVYEKAYRFRFTEKPFSAMGWLRLGIYPFVLGIGFLIPLDLLFSSWFFFWVWKGQQVVGSIMGLEGTGYPYVNYQGFGAYMGIFLIALWRGRKYLQNLLAAKVRPTSTRDEPMSPRTVLLALIAGIAFLTFFCLRAGMSLWTILVFFGLYFAFSTAVSRMRAELGSPMHDLHYTGPERVMVAAVGTRRLGPNNLSMFSFFWFFTRTFDSHPMPHQLEGFKLGYLRS
;
A
#
# COMPACT_ATOMS: atom_id res chain seq x y z
N MET A 1 3.42 -7.50 -42.94
CA MET A 1 2.66 -6.25 -42.69
C MET A 1 2.67 -5.99 -41.19
N PRO A 2 3.21 -4.86 -40.70
CA PRO A 2 3.26 -4.59 -39.27
C PRO A 2 1.87 -4.17 -38.78
N HIS A 3 1.37 -4.86 -37.75
CA HIS A 3 0.13 -4.51 -37.06
C HIS A 3 0.29 -3.20 -36.29
N THR A 4 -0.10 -2.09 -36.90
CA THR A 4 -0.28 -0.80 -36.23
C THR A 4 -1.45 -0.92 -35.25
N LYS A 5 -1.17 -0.76 -33.96
CA LYS A 5 -2.22 -0.56 -32.94
C LYS A 5 -3.05 0.66 -33.35
N PRO A 6 -4.40 0.59 -33.37
CA PRO A 6 -5.21 1.75 -33.71
C PRO A 6 -4.95 2.86 -32.68
N PRO A 7 -4.78 4.12 -33.12
CA PRO A 7 -4.67 5.25 -32.21
C PRO A 7 -5.98 5.40 -31.44
N LEU A 8 -5.88 5.65 -30.13
CA LEU A 8 -7.00 6.07 -29.30
C LEU A 8 -7.65 7.29 -29.98
N SER A 9 -8.90 7.17 -30.39
CA SER A 9 -9.68 8.29 -30.93
C SER A 9 -9.71 9.44 -29.92
N PRO A 10 -9.59 10.71 -30.34
CA PRO A 10 -9.66 11.84 -29.43
C PRO A 10 -11.05 11.90 -28.78
N SER A 11 -11.13 11.51 -27.51
CA SER A 11 -12.31 11.70 -26.68
C SER A 11 -12.59 13.21 -26.51
N ARG A 12 -13.88 13.55 -26.49
CA ARG A 12 -14.43 14.91 -26.27
C ARG A 12 -13.65 15.74 -25.22
N PRO A 13 -13.66 17.08 -25.33
CA PRO A 13 -12.98 17.97 -24.39
C PRO A 13 -13.29 17.60 -22.95
N SER A 14 -12.24 17.52 -22.14
CA SER A 14 -12.27 17.05 -20.76
C SER A 14 -13.32 17.81 -19.95
N SER A 15 -14.43 17.15 -19.61
CA SER A 15 -15.29 17.60 -18.53
C SER A 15 -14.43 17.76 -17.27
N SER A 16 -14.39 18.97 -16.72
CA SER A 16 -13.81 19.23 -15.41
C SER A 16 -14.32 18.18 -14.43
N VAL A 17 -13.47 17.69 -13.53
CA VAL A 17 -13.88 16.75 -12.46
C VAL A 17 -15.11 17.34 -11.77
N GLY A 18 -16.27 16.70 -11.95
CA GLY A 18 -17.51 17.16 -11.35
C GLY A 18 -17.48 16.91 -9.85
N TRP A 19 -17.95 17.86 -9.04
CA TRP A 19 -18.12 17.68 -7.58
C TRP A 19 -18.91 16.41 -7.22
N ARG A 20 -19.74 15.91 -8.17
CA ARG A 20 -20.51 14.68 -8.07
C ARG A 20 -19.63 13.45 -7.81
N SER A 21 -18.48 13.31 -8.48
CA SER A 21 -17.58 12.16 -8.26
C SER A 21 -16.97 12.19 -6.86
N ILE A 22 -16.63 13.38 -6.37
CA ILE A 22 -16.12 13.57 -5.01
C ILE A 22 -17.21 13.20 -3.99
N ALA A 23 -18.45 13.66 -4.18
CA ALA A 23 -19.56 13.34 -3.29
C ALA A 23 -19.85 11.82 -3.25
N ILE A 24 -19.90 11.17 -4.42
CA ILE A 24 -20.10 9.71 -4.51
C ILE A 24 -18.93 8.97 -3.85
N GLY A 25 -17.69 9.40 -4.12
CA GLY A 25 -16.50 8.83 -3.50
C GLY A 25 -16.53 8.95 -1.97
N LEU A 26 -16.85 10.12 -1.43
CA LEU A 26 -16.98 10.35 0.02
C LEU A 26 -18.05 9.47 0.67
N LEU A 27 -19.17 9.23 -0.02
CA LEU A 27 -20.23 8.36 0.46
C LEU A 27 -19.82 6.87 0.42
N LEU A 28 -19.08 6.45 -0.61
CA LEU A 28 -18.64 5.07 -0.77
C LEU A 28 -17.45 4.69 0.13
N ILE A 29 -16.60 5.64 0.51
CA ILE A 29 -15.45 5.38 1.40
C ILE A 29 -15.86 4.63 2.68
N PRO A 30 -16.80 5.12 3.53
CA PRO A 30 -17.14 4.43 4.77
C PRO A 30 -17.75 3.05 4.51
N ILE A 31 -18.57 2.89 3.46
CA ILE A 31 -19.18 1.62 3.08
C ILE A 31 -18.09 0.60 2.69
N ASN A 32 -17.14 1.02 1.86
CA ASN A 32 -16.06 0.17 1.40
C ASN A 32 -15.05 -0.15 2.53
N CYS A 33 -14.72 0.82 3.39
CA CYS A 33 -13.88 0.57 4.56
C CYS A 33 -14.55 -0.40 5.54
N TYR A 34 -15.85 -0.26 5.79
CA TYR A 34 -16.60 -1.22 6.60
C TYR A 34 -16.56 -2.62 6.00
N TRP A 35 -16.75 -2.74 4.69
CA TRP A 35 -16.67 -4.02 3.99
C TRP A 35 -15.28 -4.66 4.11
N ILE A 36 -14.22 -3.87 3.96
CA ILE A 36 -12.83 -4.30 4.14
C ILE A 36 -12.62 -4.81 5.57
N THR A 37 -12.90 -3.98 6.59
CA THR A 37 -12.72 -4.33 8.00
C THR A 37 -13.52 -5.58 8.38
N TYR A 38 -14.74 -5.74 7.88
CA TYR A 38 -15.56 -6.89 8.18
C TYR A 38 -14.99 -8.18 7.58
N ILE A 39 -14.49 -8.15 6.35
CA ILE A 39 -13.89 -9.33 5.71
C ILE A 39 -12.51 -9.64 6.32
N GLU A 40 -11.67 -8.60 6.52
CA GLU A 40 -10.28 -8.75 6.96
C GLU A 40 -10.17 -9.13 8.44
N LEU A 41 -10.94 -8.47 9.33
CA LEU A 41 -10.83 -8.67 10.78
C LEU A 41 -11.92 -9.54 11.38
N VAL A 42 -13.17 -9.42 10.91
CA VAL A 42 -14.29 -10.12 11.56
C VAL A 42 -14.46 -11.52 11.00
N GLN A 43 -14.57 -11.66 9.68
CA GLN A 43 -14.71 -12.97 9.04
C GLN A 43 -13.38 -13.67 8.80
N TYR A 44 -12.30 -12.90 8.67
CA TYR A 44 -10.97 -13.38 8.30
C TYR A 44 -11.00 -14.27 7.03
N SER A 45 -11.84 -13.89 6.06
CA SER A 45 -12.16 -14.72 4.89
C SER A 45 -11.38 -14.33 3.63
N ALA A 46 -11.02 -13.06 3.49
CA ALA A 46 -10.17 -12.55 2.42
C ALA A 46 -9.41 -11.29 2.86
N GLN A 47 -8.32 -10.98 2.18
CA GLN A 47 -7.50 -9.79 2.44
C GLN A 47 -7.42 -8.92 1.18
N PRO A 48 -8.43 -8.09 0.87
CA PRO A 48 -8.39 -7.19 -0.28
C PRO A 48 -7.19 -6.24 -0.29
N THR A 49 -6.72 -5.80 0.87
CA THR A 49 -5.74 -4.72 0.98
C THR A 49 -4.29 -5.19 0.98
N ILE A 50 -4.04 -6.51 0.94
CA ILE A 50 -2.69 -7.05 0.77
C ILE A 50 -2.28 -7.15 -0.72
N VAL A 51 -3.24 -7.08 -1.63
CA VAL A 51 -3.02 -7.13 -3.08
C VAL A 51 -3.06 -5.72 -3.65
N SER A 52 -2.11 -5.40 -4.55
CA SER A 52 -1.99 -4.08 -5.19
C SER A 52 -3.26 -3.61 -5.90
N LEU A 53 -3.95 -4.54 -6.57
CA LEU A 53 -5.25 -4.31 -7.18
C LEU A 53 -6.34 -4.68 -6.17
N ILE A 54 -6.81 -3.69 -5.43
CA ILE A 54 -7.81 -3.87 -4.37
C ILE A 54 -9.16 -4.23 -4.99
N PHE A 55 -9.55 -5.50 -4.89
CA PHE A 55 -10.72 -6.02 -5.59
C PHE A 55 -12.04 -5.38 -5.13
N THR A 56 -12.15 -4.95 -3.87
CA THR A 56 -13.34 -4.24 -3.36
C THR A 56 -13.54 -2.91 -4.08
N VAL A 57 -12.45 -2.21 -4.41
CA VAL A 57 -12.50 -0.96 -5.19
C VAL A 57 -12.92 -1.25 -6.63
N VAL A 58 -12.33 -2.28 -7.25
CA VAL A 58 -12.71 -2.70 -8.62
C VAL A 58 -14.19 -3.08 -8.67
N PHE A 59 -14.68 -3.80 -7.66
CA PHE A 59 -16.09 -4.19 -7.56
C PHE A 59 -17.01 -2.97 -7.42
N ASN A 60 -16.69 -2.01 -6.55
CA ASN A 60 -17.46 -0.77 -6.42
C ASN A 60 -17.53 0.00 -7.75
N VAL A 61 -16.41 0.10 -8.48
CA VAL A 61 -16.39 0.74 -9.80
C VAL A 61 -17.20 -0.04 -10.82
N LEU A 62 -17.15 -1.38 -10.82
CA LEU A 62 -17.96 -2.23 -11.69
C LEU A 62 -19.46 -2.02 -11.46
N VAL A 63 -19.89 -1.98 -10.20
CA VAL A 63 -21.28 -1.70 -9.82
C VAL A 63 -21.70 -0.31 -10.29
N LEU A 64 -20.86 0.70 -10.08
CA LEU A 64 -21.09 2.06 -10.59
C LEU A 64 -21.19 2.10 -12.11
N ILE A 65 -20.37 1.34 -12.84
CA ILE A 65 -20.47 1.24 -14.29
C ILE A 65 -21.83 0.66 -14.70
N GLY A 66 -22.29 -0.40 -14.02
CA GLY A 66 -23.61 -0.99 -14.24
C GLY A 66 -24.74 0.04 -14.07
N PHE A 67 -24.75 0.75 -12.94
CA PHE A 67 -25.68 1.85 -12.70
C PHE A 67 -25.54 2.97 -13.75
N ASN A 68 -24.32 3.29 -14.15
CA ASN A 68 -24.06 4.33 -15.13
C ASN A 68 -24.63 3.97 -16.53
N GLN A 69 -24.66 2.69 -16.91
CA GLN A 69 -25.31 2.27 -18.16
C GLN A 69 -26.83 2.46 -18.12
N ILE A 70 -27.45 2.21 -16.95
CA ILE A 70 -28.87 2.48 -16.73
C ILE A 70 -29.12 4.00 -16.82
N LEU A 71 -28.28 4.81 -16.18
CA LEU A 71 -28.37 6.28 -16.25
C LEU A 71 -28.17 6.79 -17.68
N LYS A 72 -27.21 6.27 -18.45
CA LYS A 72 -27.04 6.64 -19.87
C LYS A 72 -28.30 6.39 -20.69
N ARG A 73 -29.09 5.36 -20.36
CA ARG A 73 -30.33 5.00 -21.06
C ARG A 73 -31.52 5.86 -20.66
N PHE A 74 -31.71 6.11 -19.37
CA PHE A 74 -32.93 6.75 -18.86
C PHE A 74 -32.74 8.22 -18.44
N LEU A 75 -31.54 8.59 -18.01
CA LEU A 75 -31.21 9.88 -17.39
C LEU A 75 -29.79 10.34 -17.79
N PRO A 76 -29.51 10.58 -19.08
CA PRO A 76 -28.14 10.78 -19.60
C PRO A 76 -27.42 11.99 -18.99
N GLN A 77 -28.16 12.99 -18.50
CA GLN A 77 -27.63 14.17 -17.79
C GLN A 77 -26.97 13.87 -16.43
N PHE A 78 -27.25 12.69 -15.86
CA PHE A 78 -26.66 12.20 -14.61
C PHE A 78 -25.60 11.11 -14.84
N ALA A 79 -25.34 10.73 -16.10
CA ALA A 79 -24.33 9.74 -16.41
C ALA A 79 -22.93 10.24 -16.07
N LEU A 80 -22.16 9.41 -15.37
CA LEU A 80 -20.78 9.66 -15.01
C LEU A 80 -19.87 9.48 -16.23
N SER A 81 -18.94 10.41 -16.38
CA SER A 81 -17.84 10.32 -17.33
C SER A 81 -16.78 9.31 -16.86
N GLN A 82 -15.94 8.84 -17.78
CA GLN A 82 -14.78 8.00 -17.45
C GLN A 82 -13.89 8.67 -16.39
N GLY A 83 -13.66 9.98 -16.53
CA GLY A 83 -12.86 10.74 -15.56
C GLY A 83 -13.47 10.75 -14.16
N GLU A 84 -14.79 10.87 -14.04
CA GLU A 84 -15.47 10.80 -12.74
C GLU A 84 -15.36 9.42 -12.09
N LEU A 85 -15.50 8.35 -12.87
CA LEU A 85 -15.31 6.98 -12.38
C LEU A 85 -13.88 6.72 -11.92
N LEU A 86 -12.88 7.23 -12.66
CA LEU A 86 -11.47 7.11 -12.29
C LEU A 86 -11.13 7.92 -11.03
N VAL A 87 -11.76 9.08 -10.81
CA VAL A 87 -11.61 9.83 -9.56
C VAL A 87 -12.15 9.03 -8.38
N ILE A 88 -13.34 8.41 -8.52
CA ILE A 88 -13.90 7.53 -7.49
C ILE A 88 -12.96 6.34 -7.23
N TYR A 89 -12.43 5.71 -8.28
CA TYR A 89 -11.45 4.63 -8.16
C TYR A 89 -10.22 5.04 -7.34
N VAL A 90 -9.63 6.22 -7.61
CA VAL A 90 -8.44 6.71 -6.90
C VAL A 90 -8.78 7.03 -5.43
N MET A 91 -9.91 7.70 -5.18
CA MET A 91 -10.36 8.01 -3.82
C MET A 91 -10.54 6.73 -2.99
N LEU A 92 -11.25 5.74 -3.54
CA LEU A 92 -11.47 4.47 -2.87
C LEU A 92 -10.17 3.67 -2.71
N SER A 93 -9.27 3.70 -3.69
CA SER A 93 -7.97 3.02 -3.62
C SER A 93 -7.09 3.57 -2.50
N VAL A 94 -6.93 4.89 -2.41
CA VAL A 94 -6.14 5.53 -1.35
C VAL A 94 -6.78 5.30 0.03
N ALA A 95 -8.11 5.45 0.14
CA ALA A 95 -8.82 5.21 1.38
C ALA A 95 -8.73 3.75 1.84
N SER A 96 -8.86 2.79 0.92
CA SER A 96 -8.75 1.35 1.21
C SER A 96 -7.35 0.97 1.66
N ALA A 97 -6.31 1.51 1.00
CA ALA A 97 -4.92 1.29 1.39
C ALA A 97 -4.66 1.81 2.81
N THR A 98 -5.19 2.99 3.15
CA THR A 98 -5.10 3.54 4.52
C THR A 98 -5.91 2.73 5.52
N ALA A 99 -7.12 2.29 5.19
CA ALA A 99 -7.98 1.54 6.11
C ALA A 99 -7.54 0.08 6.31
N GLY A 100 -6.70 -0.46 5.43
CA GLY A 100 -6.40 -1.88 5.35
C GLY A 100 -5.54 -2.47 6.47
N HIS A 101 -5.35 -3.78 6.36
CA HIS A 101 -4.68 -4.66 7.31
C HIS A 101 -3.29 -4.21 7.79
N SER A 102 -2.49 -3.61 6.91
CA SER A 102 -1.16 -3.10 7.26
C SER A 102 -1.11 -1.59 7.47
N MET A 103 -2.23 -0.99 7.90
CA MET A 103 -2.32 0.40 8.37
C MET A 103 -3.27 0.56 9.58
N MET A 104 -4.52 0.99 9.36
CA MET A 104 -5.39 1.42 10.47
C MET A 104 -5.77 0.27 11.41
N GLU A 105 -5.89 -0.95 10.92
CA GLU A 105 -6.22 -2.13 11.74
C GLU A 105 -5.20 -2.35 12.87
N ILE A 106 -3.93 -2.10 12.58
CA ILE A 106 -2.85 -2.20 13.58
C ILE A 106 -2.86 -0.97 14.49
N LEU A 107 -3.04 0.22 13.94
CA LEU A 107 -3.01 1.43 14.76
C LEU A 107 -4.07 1.37 15.85
N VAL A 108 -5.33 1.11 15.49
CA VAL A 108 -6.46 1.09 16.43
C VAL A 108 -6.22 0.07 17.55
N SER A 109 -5.70 -1.12 17.22
CA SER A 109 -5.42 -2.17 18.21
C SER A 109 -4.24 -1.86 19.13
N THR A 110 -3.32 -0.98 18.72
CA THR A 110 -2.15 -0.60 19.54
C THR A 110 -2.44 0.50 20.57
N LEU A 111 -3.44 1.36 20.35
CA LEU A 111 -3.65 2.57 21.16
C LEU A 111 -3.99 2.31 22.64
N GLY A 112 -4.62 1.18 22.97
CA GLY A 112 -4.95 0.81 24.36
C GLY A 112 -4.11 -0.33 24.92
N HIS A 113 -3.32 -0.99 24.07
CA HIS A 113 -2.78 -2.32 24.34
C HIS A 113 -1.84 -2.36 25.55
N ALA A 114 -0.91 -1.39 25.62
CA ALA A 114 0.09 -1.31 26.68
C ALA A 114 -0.51 -1.06 28.07
N PHE A 115 -1.73 -0.49 28.15
CA PHE A 115 -2.41 -0.20 29.40
C PHE A 115 -3.39 -1.30 29.79
N TRP A 116 -4.12 -1.86 28.83
CA TRP A 116 -5.08 -2.95 29.07
C TRP A 116 -4.40 -4.22 29.58
N PHE A 117 -3.36 -4.68 28.86
CA PHE A 117 -2.66 -5.93 29.16
C PHE A 117 -1.52 -5.79 30.19
N ALA A 118 -1.37 -4.62 30.82
CA ALA A 118 -0.40 -4.48 31.91
C ALA A 118 -0.85 -5.27 33.14
N THR A 119 0.01 -6.20 33.59
CA THR A 119 -0.19 -7.02 34.79
C THR A 119 1.03 -6.92 35.71
N PRO A 120 0.92 -7.26 37.01
CA PRO A 120 2.07 -7.31 37.90
C PRO A 120 3.18 -8.26 37.44
N GLU A 121 2.83 -9.32 36.71
CA GLU A 121 3.78 -10.35 36.24
C GLU A 121 4.61 -9.90 35.05
N ASN A 122 4.06 -9.05 34.17
CA ASN A 122 4.78 -8.53 33.01
C ASN A 122 5.48 -7.18 33.27
N ASP A 123 5.14 -6.51 34.36
CA ASP A 123 5.73 -5.26 34.83
C ASP A 123 5.68 -4.11 33.78
N TRP A 124 4.74 -4.16 32.84
CA TRP A 124 4.68 -3.19 31.75
C TRP A 124 4.46 -1.75 32.22
N LYS A 125 3.83 -1.60 33.38
CA LYS A 125 3.60 -0.30 34.00
C LYS A 125 4.93 0.40 34.29
N ASP A 126 5.85 -0.25 34.99
CA ASP A 126 7.10 0.36 35.42
C ASP A 126 8.15 0.37 34.30
N LEU A 127 8.04 -0.58 33.37
CA LEU A 127 8.91 -0.67 32.20
C LEU A 127 8.57 0.39 31.13
N PHE A 128 7.30 0.57 30.77
CA PHE A 128 6.93 1.27 29.52
C PHE A 128 6.06 2.52 29.69
N TRP A 129 5.17 2.61 30.69
CA TRP A 129 4.14 3.67 30.72
C TRP A 129 4.72 5.09 30.73
N ARG A 130 5.87 5.28 31.40
CA ARG A 130 6.59 6.58 31.42
C ARG A 130 7.05 7.07 30.04
N TYR A 131 7.16 6.18 29.06
CA TYR A 131 7.59 6.49 27.69
C TYR A 131 6.42 6.64 26.72
N ILE A 132 5.18 6.49 27.19
CA ILE A 132 3.97 6.62 26.38
C ILE A 132 3.23 7.90 26.79
N PRO A 133 3.30 8.97 25.98
CA PRO A 133 2.55 10.18 26.24
C PRO A 133 1.03 9.92 26.26
N SER A 134 0.33 10.49 27.24
CA SER A 134 -1.12 10.32 27.44
C SER A 134 -1.98 10.82 26.27
N TRP A 135 -1.44 11.66 25.40
CA TRP A 135 -2.13 12.18 24.23
C TRP A 135 -2.06 11.24 23.01
N LEU A 136 -1.21 10.20 23.05
CA LEU A 136 -1.02 9.23 21.95
C LEU A 136 -1.82 7.94 22.13
N ALA A 137 -2.22 7.61 23.35
CA ALA A 137 -2.76 6.32 23.71
C ALA A 137 -3.90 6.46 24.72
N VAL A 138 -4.81 5.49 24.75
CA VAL A 138 -5.90 5.45 25.73
C VAL A 138 -5.42 4.66 26.94
N SER A 139 -5.34 5.31 28.09
CA SER A 139 -4.86 4.69 29.34
C SER A 139 -5.97 4.38 30.36
N ASP A 140 -7.17 4.95 30.22
CA ASP A 140 -8.31 4.69 31.12
C ASP A 140 -8.89 3.30 30.85
N LYS A 141 -8.66 2.35 31.78
CA LYS A 141 -9.22 0.99 31.72
C LYS A 141 -10.75 0.98 31.69
N GLY A 142 -11.42 1.98 32.28
CA GLY A 142 -12.88 2.11 32.20
C GLY A 142 -13.37 2.40 30.78
N VAL A 143 -12.63 3.21 30.01
CA VAL A 143 -12.92 3.43 28.58
C VAL A 143 -12.55 2.20 27.74
N LEU A 144 -11.46 1.52 28.09
CA LEU A 144 -10.98 0.34 27.36
C LEU A 144 -11.82 -0.91 27.58
N SER A 145 -12.51 -1.05 28.72
CA SER A 145 -13.37 -2.20 29.03
C SER A 145 -14.37 -2.49 27.91
N GLY A 146 -15.13 -1.50 27.48
CA GLY A 146 -16.09 -1.65 26.38
C GLY A 146 -15.46 -1.95 25.02
N TYR A 147 -14.18 -1.60 24.80
CA TYR A 147 -13.45 -1.93 23.57
C TYR A 147 -12.93 -3.38 23.56
N TYR A 148 -12.45 -3.89 24.70
CA TYR A 148 -11.85 -5.23 24.80
C TYR A 148 -12.84 -6.33 25.20
N GLU A 149 -13.78 -6.04 26.09
CA GLU A 149 -14.71 -7.03 26.65
C GLU A 149 -16.00 -7.15 25.82
N GLY A 150 -16.35 -6.12 25.04
CA GLY A 150 -17.59 -6.08 24.26
C GLY A 150 -18.78 -5.55 25.08
N ASP A 151 -20.00 -5.92 24.66
CA ASP A 151 -21.29 -5.55 25.28
C ASP A 151 -21.46 -4.06 25.60
N SER A 152 -20.85 -3.22 24.77
CA SER A 152 -20.79 -1.77 24.95
C SER A 152 -20.97 -1.04 23.62
N THR A 153 -20.99 0.30 23.67
CA THR A 153 -21.17 1.14 22.49
C THR A 153 -20.16 2.29 22.45
N LEU A 154 -19.59 2.56 21.27
CA LEU A 154 -18.69 3.70 21.06
C LEU A 154 -19.39 5.04 21.30
N TYR A 155 -20.71 5.11 21.13
CA TYR A 155 -21.47 6.36 21.07
C TYR A 155 -21.79 6.99 22.44
N THR A 156 -21.22 6.49 23.54
CA THR A 156 -21.33 7.16 24.84
C THR A 156 -20.39 8.36 24.92
N THR A 157 -20.77 9.40 25.67
CA THR A 157 -19.92 10.58 25.89
C THR A 157 -18.56 10.20 26.48
N ARG A 158 -18.53 9.24 27.41
CA ARG A 158 -17.29 8.78 28.05
C ARG A 158 -16.34 8.14 27.03
N HIS A 159 -16.83 7.24 26.16
CA HIS A 159 -15.98 6.61 25.16
C HIS A 159 -15.53 7.61 24.10
N LEU A 160 -16.43 8.44 23.58
CA LEU A 160 -16.07 9.46 22.59
C LEU A 160 -14.98 10.40 23.10
N LEU A 161 -15.10 10.94 24.32
CA LEU A 161 -14.09 11.83 24.91
C LEU A 161 -12.77 11.10 25.21
N GLY A 162 -12.82 9.85 25.67
CA GLY A 162 -11.63 9.05 25.95
C GLY A 162 -10.79 8.74 24.71
N TRP A 163 -11.44 8.54 23.56
CA TRP A 163 -10.77 8.25 22.28
C TRP A 163 -10.43 9.49 21.47
N LEU A 164 -11.12 10.62 21.69
CA LEU A 164 -11.00 11.82 20.86
C LEU A 164 -9.55 12.32 20.75
N THR A 165 -8.85 12.46 21.88
CA THR A 165 -7.50 13.03 21.86
C THR A 165 -6.49 12.15 21.12
N PRO A 166 -6.34 10.84 21.41
CA PRO A 166 -5.46 9.96 20.63
C PRO A 166 -5.84 9.93 19.14
N VAL A 167 -7.13 9.77 18.83
CA VAL A 167 -7.61 9.66 17.44
C VAL A 167 -7.30 10.93 16.65
N MET A 168 -7.56 12.13 17.20
CA MET A 168 -7.28 13.39 16.50
C MET A 168 -5.79 13.63 16.28
N ASN A 169 -4.94 13.28 17.23
CA ASN A 169 -3.49 13.42 17.07
C ASN A 169 -2.95 12.46 16.00
N TRP A 170 -3.38 11.20 16.02
CA TRP A 170 -3.00 10.23 14.99
C TRP A 170 -3.59 10.56 13.62
N PHE A 171 -4.81 11.09 13.56
CA PHE A 171 -5.39 11.61 12.33
C PHE A 171 -4.54 12.73 11.73
N ALA A 172 -4.12 13.70 12.55
CA ALA A 172 -3.25 14.79 12.10
C ALA A 172 -1.90 14.26 11.60
N PHE A 173 -1.30 13.31 12.33
CA PHE A 173 -0.06 12.63 11.92
C PHE A 173 -0.22 11.94 10.57
N LEU A 174 -1.25 11.10 10.42
CA LEU A 174 -1.54 10.35 9.20
C LEU A 174 -1.81 11.28 8.01
N PHE A 175 -2.64 12.30 8.22
CA PHE A 175 -2.97 13.27 7.19
C PHE A 175 -1.70 13.93 6.64
N VAL A 176 -0.83 14.40 7.52
CA VAL A 176 0.44 15.03 7.11
C VAL A 176 1.39 14.03 6.47
N MET A 177 1.47 12.80 6.98
CA MET A 177 2.29 11.75 6.38
C MET A 177 1.84 11.41 4.96
N LEU A 178 0.54 11.21 4.73
CA LEU A 178 -0.02 10.97 3.41
C LEU A 178 0.17 12.19 2.49
N PHE A 179 0.08 13.40 3.03
CA PHE A 179 0.33 14.62 2.28
C PHE A 179 1.80 14.77 1.85
N VAL A 180 2.75 14.39 2.70
CA VAL A 180 4.18 14.29 2.33
C VAL A 180 4.38 13.28 1.19
N MET A 181 3.72 12.12 1.26
CA MET A 181 3.74 11.14 0.16
C MET A 181 3.18 11.71 -1.15
N VAL A 182 2.09 12.50 -1.09
CA VAL A 182 1.56 13.21 -2.26
C VAL A 182 2.60 14.19 -2.80
N CYS A 183 3.26 14.97 -1.95
CA CYS A 183 4.29 15.91 -2.38
C CYS A 183 5.44 15.19 -3.10
N ILE A 184 5.95 14.09 -2.54
CA ILE A 184 7.00 13.28 -3.18
C ILE A 184 6.49 12.72 -4.51
N THR A 185 5.25 12.23 -4.54
CA THR A 185 4.62 11.71 -5.76
C THR A 185 4.52 12.77 -6.86
N VAL A 186 4.16 14.01 -6.51
CA VAL A 186 4.11 15.14 -7.46
C VAL A 186 5.50 15.46 -8.01
N ILE A 187 6.56 15.33 -7.21
CA ILE A 187 7.94 15.54 -7.66
C ILE A 187 8.34 14.45 -8.66
N VAL A 188 8.09 13.18 -8.34
CA VAL A 188 8.59 12.04 -9.15
C VAL A 188 7.68 11.67 -10.33
N ARG A 189 6.40 12.06 -10.34
CA ARG A 189 5.45 11.66 -11.40
C ARG A 189 5.93 12.03 -12.78
N LYS A 190 6.49 13.23 -12.96
CA LYS A 190 6.87 13.79 -14.26
C LYS A 190 8.00 12.99 -14.90
N PRO A 191 9.19 12.86 -14.25
CA PRO A 191 10.26 12.06 -14.83
C PRO A 191 9.85 10.60 -15.04
N TRP A 192 9.07 10.01 -14.14
CA TRP A 192 8.68 8.60 -14.28
C TRP A 192 7.62 8.38 -15.36
N THR A 193 6.70 9.32 -15.56
CA THR A 193 5.59 9.18 -16.50
C THR A 193 5.96 9.62 -17.91
N GLU A 194 6.67 10.74 -18.04
CA GLU A 194 6.96 11.41 -19.31
C GLU A 194 8.32 10.98 -19.88
N ASP A 195 9.37 10.99 -19.04
CA ASP A 195 10.74 10.69 -19.50
C ASP A 195 11.02 9.17 -19.50
N GLU A 196 10.79 8.50 -18.37
CA GLU A 196 11.08 7.06 -18.20
C GLU A 196 9.95 6.15 -18.70
N LYS A 197 8.74 6.71 -18.90
CA LYS A 197 7.56 6.01 -19.43
C LYS A 197 7.29 4.66 -18.77
N LEU A 198 7.24 4.66 -17.43
CA LEU A 198 6.91 3.45 -16.67
C LEU A 198 5.57 2.83 -17.13
N ALA A 199 5.45 1.51 -16.99
CA ALA A 199 4.38 0.71 -17.61
C ALA A 199 3.01 0.83 -16.92
N TYR A 200 3.00 1.03 -15.59
CA TYR A 200 1.83 1.05 -14.72
C TYR A 200 0.80 -0.08 -15.00
N PRO A 201 1.17 -1.36 -14.83
CA PRO A 201 0.28 -2.48 -15.18
C PRO A 201 -1.04 -2.50 -14.39
N ILE A 202 -1.01 -2.16 -13.10
CA ILE A 202 -2.16 -2.29 -12.19
C ILE A 202 -3.35 -1.42 -12.61
N ILE A 203 -3.09 -0.20 -13.10
CA ILE A 203 -4.15 0.73 -13.50
C ILE A 203 -4.76 0.41 -14.87
N GLN A 204 -4.22 -0.54 -15.63
CA GLN A 204 -4.73 -0.84 -16.96
C GLN A 204 -6.15 -1.40 -16.91
N LEU A 205 -6.45 -2.24 -15.93
CA LEU A 205 -7.80 -2.78 -15.74
C LEU A 205 -8.83 -1.66 -15.43
N PRO A 206 -8.68 -0.84 -14.38
CA PRO A 206 -9.63 0.24 -14.08
C PRO A 206 -9.72 1.26 -15.22
N ALA A 207 -8.61 1.58 -15.89
CA ALA A 207 -8.64 2.47 -17.06
C ALA A 207 -9.45 1.89 -18.22
N ARG A 208 -9.30 0.60 -18.51
CA ARG A 208 -10.02 -0.08 -19.62
C ARG A 208 -11.49 -0.32 -19.28
N MET A 209 -11.83 -0.77 -18.08
CA MET A 209 -13.23 -1.04 -17.73
C MET A 209 -14.10 0.23 -17.69
N THR A 210 -13.49 1.38 -17.42
CA THR A 210 -14.20 2.68 -17.44
C THR A 210 -14.28 3.28 -18.84
N SER A 211 -13.59 2.71 -19.83
CA SER A 211 -13.66 3.11 -21.24
C SER A 211 -14.79 2.39 -21.99
N ASP A 212 -15.30 3.01 -23.06
CA ASP A 212 -16.32 2.40 -23.89
C ASP A 212 -15.77 1.16 -24.64
N GLY A 213 -16.60 0.13 -24.79
CA GLY A 213 -16.27 -1.07 -25.56
C GLY A 213 -15.52 -2.18 -24.83
N PHE A 214 -15.11 -1.98 -23.57
CA PHE A 214 -14.49 -3.06 -22.76
C PHE A 214 -15.46 -4.23 -22.56
N PHE A 215 -16.68 -3.94 -22.11
CA PHE A 215 -17.71 -4.95 -21.84
C PHE A 215 -18.37 -5.56 -23.09
N THR A 216 -18.06 -5.06 -24.29
CA THR A 216 -18.51 -5.67 -25.55
C THR A 216 -17.45 -6.59 -26.16
N ASN A 217 -16.24 -6.62 -25.60
CA ASN A 217 -15.15 -7.42 -26.14
C ASN A 217 -15.34 -8.92 -25.82
N ARG A 218 -15.50 -9.74 -26.87
CA ARG A 218 -15.69 -11.19 -26.75
C ARG A 218 -14.50 -11.89 -26.09
N LEU A 219 -13.26 -11.47 -26.38
CA LEU A 219 -12.07 -12.09 -25.79
C LEU A 219 -11.99 -11.87 -24.27
N MET A 220 -12.43 -10.70 -23.80
CA MET A 220 -12.52 -10.42 -22.37
C MET A 220 -13.51 -11.37 -21.69
N TRP A 221 -14.71 -11.56 -22.27
CA TRP A 221 -15.70 -12.49 -21.72
C TRP A 221 -15.28 -13.96 -21.77
N ILE A 222 -14.54 -14.37 -22.81
CA ILE A 222 -13.95 -15.72 -22.86
C ILE A 222 -12.96 -15.90 -21.71
N GLY A 223 -12.06 -14.95 -21.50
CA GLY A 223 -11.10 -14.99 -20.38
C GLY A 223 -11.78 -14.98 -19.01
N PHE A 224 -12.76 -14.09 -18.81
CA PHE A 224 -13.57 -14.03 -17.59
C PHE A 224 -14.30 -15.35 -17.35
N GLY A 225 -14.99 -15.87 -18.36
CA GLY A 225 -15.76 -17.12 -18.25
C GLY A 225 -14.88 -18.31 -17.91
N LEU A 226 -13.70 -18.41 -18.51
CA LEU A 226 -12.74 -19.48 -18.21
C LEU A 226 -12.28 -19.45 -16.74
N VAL A 227 -11.80 -18.29 -16.27
CA VAL A 227 -11.30 -18.16 -14.89
C VAL A 227 -12.43 -18.27 -13.87
N ALA A 228 -13.58 -17.64 -14.14
CA ALA A 228 -14.76 -17.75 -13.28
C ALA A 228 -15.25 -19.19 -13.17
N ALA A 229 -15.25 -19.97 -14.26
CA ALA A 229 -15.61 -21.38 -14.21
C ALA A 229 -14.66 -22.17 -13.30
N PHE A 230 -13.35 -21.96 -13.43
CA PHE A 230 -12.38 -22.62 -12.56
C PHE A 230 -12.53 -22.24 -11.08
N ASP A 231 -12.75 -20.95 -10.79
CA ASP A 231 -12.93 -20.48 -9.42
C ASP A 231 -14.25 -20.94 -8.81
N VAL A 232 -15.32 -21.04 -9.60
CA VAL A 232 -16.60 -21.62 -9.16
C VAL A 232 -16.44 -23.10 -8.84
N VAL A 233 -15.77 -23.88 -9.70
CA VAL A 233 -15.52 -25.31 -9.43
C VAL A 233 -14.66 -25.49 -8.18
N ASN A 234 -13.60 -24.69 -8.02
CA ASN A 234 -12.76 -24.73 -6.81
C ASN A 234 -13.52 -24.26 -5.55
N GLY A 235 -14.40 -23.26 -5.68
CA GLY A 235 -15.27 -22.82 -4.58
C GLY A 235 -16.28 -23.89 -4.20
N LEU A 236 -16.85 -24.60 -5.18
CA LEU A 236 -17.72 -25.74 -4.96
C LEU A 236 -16.97 -26.91 -4.32
N HIS A 237 -15.74 -27.23 -4.73
CA HIS A 237 -14.91 -28.23 -4.05
C HIS A 237 -14.71 -27.90 -2.56
N HIS A 238 -14.49 -26.63 -2.23
CA HIS A 238 -14.31 -26.21 -0.84
C HIS A 238 -15.56 -26.45 0.02
N VAL A 239 -16.76 -26.29 -0.54
CA VAL A 239 -18.03 -26.53 0.16
C VAL A 239 -18.43 -28.01 0.10
N PHE A 240 -18.17 -28.66 -1.02
CA PHE A 240 -18.52 -30.04 -1.33
C PHE A 240 -17.26 -30.79 -1.81
N PRO A 241 -16.50 -31.41 -0.89
CA PRO A 241 -15.23 -32.08 -1.22
C PRO A 241 -15.31 -33.22 -2.26
N ALA A 242 -16.53 -33.70 -2.56
CA ALA A 242 -16.77 -34.70 -3.61
C ALA A 242 -16.52 -34.17 -5.03
N ILE A 243 -16.61 -32.84 -5.24
CA ILE A 243 -16.29 -32.21 -6.52
C ILE A 243 -14.77 -32.06 -6.60
N PRO A 244 -14.07 -32.59 -7.61
CA PRO A 244 -12.61 -32.46 -7.68
C PRO A 244 -12.18 -31.01 -7.98
N SER A 245 -11.15 -30.52 -7.29
CA SER A 245 -10.53 -29.21 -7.58
C SER A 245 -9.81 -29.22 -8.92
N VAL A 246 -9.88 -28.12 -9.68
CA VAL A 246 -9.16 -27.95 -10.95
C VAL A 246 -7.67 -27.71 -10.72
N TYR A 247 -7.33 -26.92 -9.69
CA TYR A 247 -5.95 -26.63 -9.30
C TYR A 247 -5.90 -26.22 -7.83
N GLU A 248 -4.76 -26.46 -7.18
CA GLU A 248 -4.50 -25.90 -5.85
C GLU A 248 -3.89 -24.51 -5.98
N LYS A 249 -4.30 -23.60 -5.09
CA LYS A 249 -3.74 -22.24 -5.05
C LYS A 249 -2.25 -22.22 -4.72
N ALA A 250 -1.75 -23.19 -3.94
CA ALA A 250 -0.36 -23.23 -3.51
C ALA A 250 0.13 -24.65 -3.24
N TYR A 251 0.95 -25.17 -4.14
CA TYR A 251 1.67 -26.43 -3.96
C TYR A 251 2.89 -26.22 -3.07
N ARG A 252 3.12 -27.10 -2.10
CA ARG A 252 4.21 -26.97 -1.11
C ARG A 252 5.16 -28.15 -1.22
N PHE A 253 6.40 -27.86 -1.57
CA PHE A 253 7.49 -28.83 -1.63
C PHE A 253 8.53 -28.51 -0.57
N ARG A 254 9.20 -29.55 -0.07
CA ARG A 254 10.30 -29.40 0.90
C ARG A 254 11.23 -30.59 0.80
N PHE A 255 12.53 -30.32 0.84
CA PHE A 255 13.54 -31.37 1.00
C PHE A 255 13.71 -31.72 2.47
N THR A 256 13.87 -33.02 2.77
CA THR A 256 14.01 -33.54 4.13
C THR A 256 15.47 -33.63 4.57
N GLU A 257 16.38 -33.88 3.64
CA GLU A 257 17.79 -34.15 3.92
C GLU A 257 18.69 -32.91 3.76
N LYS A 258 19.73 -32.83 4.59
CA LYS A 258 20.75 -31.77 4.48
C LYS A 258 21.65 -32.00 3.26
N PRO A 259 22.15 -30.94 2.61
CA PRO A 259 21.97 -29.52 2.96
C PRO A 259 20.70 -28.88 2.35
N PHE A 260 19.98 -29.60 1.48
CA PHE A 260 18.83 -29.05 0.74
C PHE A 260 17.62 -28.73 1.62
N SER A 261 17.48 -29.39 2.78
CA SER A 261 16.44 -29.08 3.76
C SER A 261 16.52 -27.65 4.30
N ALA A 262 17.69 -27.00 4.19
CA ALA A 262 17.89 -25.59 4.55
C ALA A 262 17.15 -24.59 3.64
N MET A 263 16.76 -25.00 2.42
CA MET A 263 15.92 -24.17 1.53
C MET A 263 14.51 -23.95 2.11
N GLY A 264 14.12 -24.70 3.14
CA GLY A 264 12.78 -24.64 3.72
C GLY A 264 11.70 -25.00 2.70
N TRP A 265 10.56 -24.32 2.77
CA TRP A 265 9.43 -24.56 1.87
C TRP A 265 9.66 -23.88 0.51
N LEU A 266 9.42 -24.65 -0.55
CA LEU A 266 9.24 -24.19 -1.92
C LEU A 266 7.73 -24.15 -2.19
N ARG A 267 7.18 -22.96 -2.40
CA ARG A 267 5.75 -22.76 -2.65
C ARG A 267 5.56 -22.37 -4.11
N LEU A 268 4.84 -23.19 -4.87
CA LEU A 268 4.40 -22.86 -6.21
C LEU A 268 2.94 -22.40 -6.14
N GLY A 269 2.73 -21.08 -6.22
CA GLY A 269 1.41 -20.48 -6.22
C GLY A 269 0.89 -20.30 -7.64
N ILE A 270 -0.28 -20.86 -7.96
CA ILE A 270 -0.95 -20.64 -9.25
C ILE A 270 -2.13 -19.71 -9.01
N TYR A 271 -1.96 -18.45 -9.37
CA TYR A 271 -2.98 -17.42 -9.24
C TYR A 271 -3.30 -16.83 -10.62
N PRO A 272 -4.49 -17.07 -11.19
CA PRO A 272 -4.86 -16.57 -12.51
C PRO A 272 -4.68 -15.06 -12.67
N PHE A 273 -4.99 -14.27 -11.64
CA PHE A 273 -4.81 -12.81 -11.67
C PHE A 273 -3.32 -12.40 -11.70
N VAL A 274 -2.44 -13.12 -11.00
CA VAL A 274 -0.98 -12.88 -11.03
C VAL A 274 -0.44 -13.24 -12.41
N LEU A 275 -0.91 -14.33 -13.02
CA LEU A 275 -0.57 -14.68 -14.40
C LEU A 275 -1.00 -13.56 -15.36
N GLY A 276 -2.21 -13.02 -15.20
CA GLY A 276 -2.72 -11.90 -16.00
C GLY A 276 -1.87 -10.63 -15.87
N ILE A 277 -1.45 -10.28 -14.65
CA ILE A 277 -0.51 -9.17 -14.42
C ILE A 277 0.86 -9.49 -15.01
N GLY A 278 1.33 -10.72 -14.89
CA GLY A 278 2.61 -11.21 -15.42
C GLY A 278 2.79 -10.93 -16.91
N PHE A 279 1.71 -11.04 -17.72
CA PHE A 279 1.74 -10.70 -19.15
C PHE A 279 2.03 -9.22 -19.44
N LEU A 280 1.85 -8.32 -18.46
CA LEU A 280 2.13 -6.90 -18.58
C LEU A 280 3.55 -6.53 -18.11
N ILE A 281 4.27 -7.47 -17.50
CA ILE A 281 5.61 -7.25 -16.95
C ILE A 281 6.67 -7.49 -18.05
N PRO A 282 7.70 -6.63 -18.15
CA PRO A 282 8.86 -6.88 -19.01
C PRO A 282 9.54 -8.23 -18.77
N LEU A 283 9.97 -8.90 -19.85
CA LEU A 283 10.57 -10.24 -19.81
C LEU A 283 11.80 -10.32 -18.90
N ASP A 284 12.68 -9.31 -18.93
CA ASP A 284 13.89 -9.28 -18.10
C ASP A 284 13.58 -9.29 -16.60
N LEU A 285 12.44 -8.70 -16.22
CA LEU A 285 11.99 -8.60 -14.83
C LEU A 285 11.30 -9.90 -14.37
N LEU A 286 10.56 -10.55 -15.26
CA LEU A 286 10.05 -11.91 -15.03
C LEU A 286 11.20 -12.91 -14.84
N PHE A 287 12.21 -12.85 -15.70
CA PHE A 287 13.41 -13.67 -15.58
C PHE A 287 14.11 -13.43 -14.24
N SER A 288 14.33 -12.16 -13.88
CA SER A 288 14.95 -11.78 -12.61
C SER A 288 14.20 -12.36 -11.41
N SER A 289 12.87 -12.27 -11.40
CA SER A 289 12.04 -12.75 -10.28
C SER A 289 12.20 -14.24 -10.02
N TRP A 290 12.22 -15.07 -11.07
CA TRP A 290 12.43 -16.51 -10.95
C TRP A 290 13.89 -16.87 -10.66
N PHE A 291 14.85 -16.21 -11.32
CA PHE A 291 16.26 -16.50 -11.15
C PHE A 291 16.75 -16.16 -9.74
N PHE A 292 16.46 -14.96 -9.25
CA PHE A 292 16.92 -14.53 -7.92
C PHE A 292 16.23 -15.26 -6.78
N PHE A 293 15.02 -15.81 -6.99
CA PHE A 293 14.43 -16.77 -6.06
C PHE A 293 15.36 -17.98 -5.84
N TRP A 294 15.86 -18.58 -6.91
CA TRP A 294 16.78 -19.73 -6.82
C TRP A 294 18.15 -19.34 -6.28
N VAL A 295 18.67 -18.16 -6.61
CA VAL A 295 19.92 -17.64 -6.03
C VAL A 295 19.80 -17.56 -4.49
N TRP A 296 18.72 -16.98 -3.98
CA TRP A 296 18.50 -16.91 -2.54
C TRP A 296 18.35 -18.31 -1.90
N LYS A 297 17.61 -19.23 -2.53
CA LYS A 297 17.55 -20.63 -2.06
C LYS A 297 18.92 -21.30 -2.05
N GLY A 298 19.75 -21.06 -3.07
CA GLY A 298 21.14 -21.51 -3.13
C GLY A 298 21.99 -20.96 -1.98
N GLN A 299 21.83 -19.67 -1.62
CA GLN A 299 22.50 -19.10 -0.46
C GLN A 299 22.13 -19.87 0.82
N GLN A 300 20.85 -20.21 1.04
CA GLN A 300 20.46 -20.98 2.24
C GLN A 300 21.16 -22.34 2.31
N VAL A 301 21.31 -23.04 1.18
CA VAL A 301 22.05 -24.32 1.10
C VAL A 301 23.53 -24.11 1.42
N VAL A 302 24.16 -23.10 0.83
CA VAL A 302 25.58 -22.77 1.11
C VAL A 302 25.78 -22.44 2.58
N GLY A 303 24.85 -21.67 3.18
CA GLY A 303 24.88 -21.36 4.61
C GLY A 303 24.79 -22.61 5.49
N SER A 304 23.98 -23.60 5.09
CA SER A 304 23.91 -24.90 5.76
C SER A 304 25.22 -25.68 5.67
N ILE A 305 25.83 -25.73 4.49
CA ILE A 305 27.13 -26.40 4.26
C ILE A 305 28.22 -25.74 5.12
N MET A 306 28.21 -24.41 5.24
CA MET A 306 29.19 -23.63 6.01
C MET A 306 28.90 -23.62 7.52
N GLY A 307 27.82 -24.25 7.99
CA GLY A 307 27.45 -24.24 9.41
C GLY A 307 26.97 -22.88 9.93
N LEU A 308 26.48 -22.00 9.06
CA LEU A 308 25.95 -20.67 9.42
C LEU A 308 24.48 -20.72 9.88
N GLU A 309 23.92 -21.91 10.10
CA GLU A 309 22.55 -22.12 10.57
C GLU A 309 22.34 -21.44 11.93
N GLY A 310 21.29 -20.62 12.05
CA GLY A 310 20.95 -19.90 13.30
C GLY A 310 21.49 -18.47 13.40
N THR A 311 22.41 -18.05 12.52
CA THR A 311 22.91 -16.66 12.48
C THR A 311 21.93 -15.67 11.84
N GLY A 312 20.89 -16.17 11.18
CA GLY A 312 20.00 -15.38 10.33
C GLY A 312 20.49 -15.25 8.88
N TYR A 313 21.62 -15.87 8.52
CA TYR A 313 22.10 -15.98 7.14
C TYR A 313 21.01 -16.59 6.22
N PRO A 314 20.77 -16.04 5.01
CA PRO A 314 21.55 -15.01 4.34
C PRO A 314 21.06 -13.57 4.60
N TYR A 315 20.37 -13.28 5.70
CA TYR A 315 19.96 -11.91 6.07
C TYR A 315 19.02 -11.26 5.05
N VAL A 316 18.05 -12.03 4.57
CA VAL A 316 17.17 -11.73 3.43
C VAL A 316 16.46 -10.40 3.59
N ASN A 317 15.92 -10.11 4.77
CA ASN A 317 15.22 -8.86 5.02
C ASN A 317 16.16 -7.67 4.88
N TYR A 318 17.42 -7.77 5.35
CA TYR A 318 18.42 -6.72 5.21
C TYR A 318 18.93 -6.59 3.77
N GLN A 319 19.08 -7.71 3.05
CA GLN A 319 19.37 -7.68 1.61
C GLN A 319 18.22 -7.00 0.83
N GLY A 320 16.98 -7.35 1.15
CA GLY A 320 15.77 -6.74 0.59
C GLY A 320 15.75 -5.25 0.86
N PHE A 321 15.98 -4.82 2.10
CA PHE A 321 16.11 -3.41 2.44
C PHE A 321 17.17 -2.70 1.59
N GLY A 322 18.36 -3.30 1.50
CA GLY A 322 19.46 -2.78 0.68
C GLY A 322 19.09 -2.67 -0.79
N ALA A 323 18.33 -3.62 -1.34
CA ALA A 323 17.84 -3.59 -2.70
C ALA A 323 16.86 -2.43 -2.94
N TYR A 324 15.88 -2.20 -2.05
CA TYR A 324 14.97 -1.04 -2.15
C TYR A 324 15.72 0.28 -2.02
N MET A 325 16.70 0.38 -1.11
CA MET A 325 17.56 1.56 -1.02
C MET A 325 18.38 1.75 -2.31
N GLY A 326 18.88 0.68 -2.91
CA GLY A 326 19.56 0.71 -4.21
C GLY A 326 18.65 1.26 -5.31
N ILE A 327 17.41 0.77 -5.41
CA ILE A 327 16.41 1.27 -6.37
C ILE A 327 16.15 2.77 -6.14
N PHE A 328 15.97 3.19 -4.89
CA PHE A 328 15.79 4.60 -4.55
C PHE A 328 16.99 5.46 -4.97
N LEU A 329 18.21 5.03 -4.64
CA LEU A 329 19.44 5.75 -4.99
C LEU A 329 19.64 5.86 -6.50
N ILE A 330 19.34 4.79 -7.25
CA ILE A 330 19.38 4.81 -8.73
C ILE A 330 18.34 5.79 -9.27
N ALA A 331 17.11 5.76 -8.75
CA ALA A 331 16.05 6.70 -9.15
C ALA A 331 16.45 8.16 -8.86
N LEU A 332 17.03 8.42 -7.69
CA LEU A 332 17.55 9.73 -7.29
C LEU A 332 18.69 10.17 -8.23
N TRP A 333 19.62 9.26 -8.54
CA TRP A 333 20.73 9.54 -9.44
C TRP A 333 20.23 9.88 -10.85
N ARG A 334 19.32 9.08 -11.42
CA ARG A 334 18.71 9.37 -12.73
C ARG A 334 17.97 10.70 -12.75
N GLY A 335 17.21 11.00 -11.68
CA GLY A 335 16.45 12.25 -11.53
C GLY A 335 17.27 13.48 -11.09
N ARG A 336 18.58 13.37 -10.84
CA ARG A 336 19.38 14.43 -10.18
C ARG A 336 19.29 15.79 -10.85
N LYS A 337 19.31 15.86 -12.18
CA LYS A 337 19.28 17.13 -12.93
C LYS A 337 17.91 17.79 -12.78
N TYR A 338 16.84 17.00 -12.86
CA TYR A 338 15.49 17.48 -12.62
C TYR A 338 15.32 17.99 -11.18
N LEU A 339 15.80 17.24 -10.19
CA LEU A 339 15.74 17.64 -8.78
C LEU A 339 16.59 18.90 -8.50
N GLN A 340 17.79 19.00 -9.07
CA GLN A 340 18.62 20.21 -8.98
C GLN A 340 17.91 21.43 -9.57
N ASN A 341 17.25 21.29 -10.72
CA ASN A 341 16.49 22.36 -11.34
C ASN A 341 15.25 22.74 -10.51
N LEU A 342 14.59 21.76 -9.89
CA LEU A 342 13.45 21.96 -9.00
C LEU A 342 13.86 22.78 -7.77
N LEU A 343 14.95 22.37 -7.10
CA LEU A 343 15.49 23.03 -5.92
C LEU A 343 16.02 24.43 -6.23
N ALA A 344 16.60 24.64 -7.41
CA ALA A 344 17.03 25.96 -7.87
C ALA A 344 15.86 26.87 -8.30
N ALA A 345 14.61 26.41 -8.17
CA ALA A 345 13.40 27.07 -8.69
C ALA A 345 13.51 27.46 -10.18
N LYS A 346 14.30 26.71 -10.95
CA LYS A 346 14.54 26.93 -12.39
C LYS A 346 13.53 26.18 -13.27
N VAL A 347 12.74 25.28 -12.70
CA VAL A 347 11.63 24.64 -13.39
C VAL A 347 10.54 25.70 -13.62
N ARG A 348 10.47 26.21 -14.85
CA ARG A 348 9.38 27.09 -15.28
C ARG A 348 8.12 26.25 -15.46
N PRO A 349 6.95 26.71 -14.95
CA PRO A 349 5.68 26.07 -15.26
C PRO A 349 5.50 26.13 -16.78
N THR A 350 5.58 24.97 -17.43
CA THR A 350 5.60 24.88 -18.90
C THR A 350 4.19 25.06 -19.48
N SER A 351 3.17 24.85 -18.66
CA SER A 351 1.78 25.27 -18.85
C SER A 351 1.10 25.23 -17.47
N THR A 352 0.11 26.10 -17.20
CA THR A 352 -0.70 26.04 -15.97
C THR A 352 -1.67 24.85 -15.93
N ARG A 353 -1.78 24.08 -17.03
CA ARG A 353 -2.74 22.99 -17.19
C ARG A 353 -2.19 21.60 -16.82
N ASP A 354 -0.86 21.39 -16.87
CA ASP A 354 -0.28 20.05 -16.76
C ASP A 354 0.41 19.74 -15.41
N GLU A 355 0.65 20.77 -14.58
CA GLU A 355 1.27 20.62 -13.26
C GLU A 355 0.24 20.76 -12.11
N PRO A 356 -0.02 19.70 -11.31
CA PRO A 356 -1.00 19.72 -10.22
C PRO A 356 -0.72 20.78 -9.15
N MET A 357 0.57 21.07 -8.92
CA MET A 357 1.04 22.04 -7.94
C MET A 357 2.31 22.71 -8.46
N SER A 358 2.49 23.99 -8.14
CA SER A 358 3.72 24.69 -8.53
C SER A 358 4.96 24.11 -7.82
N PRO A 359 6.14 24.09 -8.45
CA PRO A 359 7.38 23.60 -7.83
C PRO A 359 7.65 24.19 -6.44
N ARG A 360 7.42 25.50 -6.25
CA ARG A 360 7.63 26.19 -4.98
C ARG A 360 6.64 25.72 -3.91
N THR A 361 5.37 25.58 -4.28
CA THR A 361 4.32 25.13 -3.35
C THR A 361 4.60 23.71 -2.88
N VAL A 362 5.00 22.80 -3.77
CA VAL A 362 5.31 21.42 -3.41
C VAL A 362 6.51 21.34 -2.46
N LEU A 363 7.57 22.11 -2.71
CA LEU A 363 8.74 22.14 -1.84
C LEU A 363 8.42 22.71 -0.45
N LEU A 364 7.67 23.82 -0.37
CA LEU A 364 7.23 24.39 0.91
C LEU A 364 6.30 23.45 1.67
N ALA A 365 5.36 22.81 0.98
CA ALA A 365 4.47 21.80 1.53
C ALA A 365 5.23 20.59 2.09
N LEU A 366 6.23 20.11 1.35
CA LEU A 366 7.10 19.02 1.77
C LEU A 366 7.89 19.38 3.03
N ILE A 367 8.52 20.56 3.07
CA ILE A 367 9.28 21.05 4.23
C ILE A 367 8.37 21.20 5.45
N ALA A 368 7.20 21.81 5.28
CA ALA A 368 6.22 21.99 6.35
C ALA A 368 5.72 20.64 6.89
N GLY A 369 5.46 19.67 6.02
CA GLY A 369 5.04 18.33 6.41
C GLY A 369 6.13 17.58 7.20
N ILE A 370 7.38 17.61 6.73
CA ILE A 370 8.52 17.00 7.43
C ILE A 370 8.75 17.70 8.79
N ALA A 371 8.63 19.02 8.84
CA ALA A 371 8.76 19.78 10.08
C ALA A 371 7.67 19.40 11.10
N PHE A 372 6.41 19.25 10.65
CA PHE A 372 5.32 18.79 11.50
C PHE A 372 5.54 17.36 12.03
N LEU A 373 5.90 16.41 11.17
CA LEU A 373 6.19 15.03 11.60
C LEU A 373 7.36 15.01 12.61
N THR A 374 8.37 15.85 12.38
CA THR A 374 9.50 16.01 13.29
C THR A 374 9.04 16.57 14.64
N PHE A 375 8.26 17.65 14.64
CA PHE A 375 7.70 18.24 15.84
C PHE A 375 6.83 17.25 16.64
N PHE A 376 5.96 16.51 15.95
CA PHE A 376 5.12 15.48 16.56
C PHE A 376 5.96 14.44 17.30
N CYS A 377 7.02 13.94 16.67
CA CYS A 377 7.88 12.90 17.24
C CYS A 377 8.78 13.43 18.36
N LEU A 378 9.27 14.67 18.25
CA LEU A 378 9.98 15.34 19.34
C LEU A 378 9.09 15.50 20.57
N ARG A 379 7.83 15.91 20.38
CA ARG A 379 6.84 16.02 21.47
C ARG A 379 6.41 14.65 22.03
N ALA A 380 6.65 13.58 21.29
CA ALA A 380 6.50 12.20 21.76
C ALA A 380 7.75 11.67 22.49
N GLY A 381 8.83 12.44 22.57
CA GLY A 381 10.06 12.10 23.31
C GLY A 381 11.17 11.50 22.46
N MET A 382 11.02 11.41 21.14
CA MET A 382 12.08 10.89 20.26
C MET A 382 13.24 11.87 20.11
N SER A 383 14.45 11.37 19.84
CA SER A 383 15.61 12.21 19.54
C SER A 383 15.64 12.65 18.08
N LEU A 384 16.05 13.90 17.82
CA LEU A 384 16.05 14.50 16.49
C LEU A 384 16.72 13.65 15.40
N TRP A 385 17.92 13.11 15.68
CA TRP A 385 18.65 12.30 14.71
C TRP A 385 17.88 11.02 14.32
N THR A 386 17.19 10.39 15.28
CA THR A 386 16.42 9.16 15.05
C THR A 386 15.23 9.45 14.15
N ILE A 387 14.54 10.56 14.39
CA ILE A 387 13.41 11.01 13.58
C ILE A 387 13.85 11.24 12.13
N LEU A 388 14.91 12.02 11.92
CA LEU A 388 15.39 12.36 10.58
C LEU A 388 15.84 11.13 9.79
N VAL A 389 16.57 10.21 10.43
CA VAL A 389 16.99 8.95 9.80
C VAL A 389 15.78 8.06 9.53
N PHE A 390 14.87 7.88 10.49
CA PHE A 390 13.69 7.03 10.36
C PHE A 390 12.82 7.48 9.19
N PHE A 391 12.42 8.75 9.14
CA PHE A 391 11.58 9.26 8.04
C PHE A 391 12.33 9.33 6.71
N GLY A 392 13.63 9.62 6.73
CA GLY A 392 14.46 9.56 5.53
C GLY A 392 14.46 8.17 4.90
N LEU A 393 14.68 7.13 5.71
CA LEU A 393 14.60 5.73 5.27
C LEU A 393 13.16 5.35 4.88
N TYR A 394 12.17 5.73 5.66
CA TYR A 394 10.76 5.42 5.38
C TYR A 394 10.28 5.98 4.03
N PHE A 395 10.53 7.26 3.75
CA PHE A 395 10.13 7.88 2.50
C PHE A 395 10.99 7.40 1.32
N ALA A 396 12.27 7.09 1.53
CA ALA A 396 13.10 6.42 0.51
C ALA A 396 12.49 5.06 0.13
N PHE A 397 12.10 4.27 1.13
CA PHE A 397 11.49 2.97 0.95
C PHE A 397 10.12 3.09 0.26
N SER A 398 9.28 4.01 0.72
CA SER A 398 7.98 4.33 0.12
C SER A 398 8.09 4.71 -1.36
N THR A 399 9.11 5.50 -1.71
CA THR A 399 9.41 5.91 -3.08
C THR A 399 9.86 4.72 -3.92
N ALA A 400 10.72 3.85 -3.39
CA ALA A 400 11.19 2.65 -4.08
C ALA A 400 10.05 1.64 -4.33
N VAL A 401 9.19 1.40 -3.33
CA VAL A 401 7.99 0.56 -3.48
C VAL A 401 7.06 1.13 -4.54
N SER A 402 6.81 2.45 -4.53
CA SER A 402 5.98 3.11 -5.54
C SER A 402 6.54 2.97 -6.94
N ARG A 403 7.86 3.11 -7.11
CA ARG A 403 8.54 2.91 -8.39
C ARG A 403 8.45 1.46 -8.86
N MET A 404 8.75 0.52 -7.99
CA MET A 404 8.70 -0.91 -8.29
C MET A 404 7.29 -1.33 -8.73
N ARG A 405 6.25 -0.83 -8.05
CA ARG A 405 4.85 -1.04 -8.46
C ARG A 405 4.53 -0.41 -9.80
N ALA A 406 5.01 0.81 -10.07
CA ALA A 406 4.81 1.47 -11.35
C ALA A 406 5.52 0.76 -12.52
N GLU A 407 6.69 0.15 -12.28
CA GLU A 407 7.46 -0.60 -13.28
C GLU A 407 6.93 -2.02 -13.50
N LEU A 408 6.77 -2.78 -12.42
CA LEU A 408 6.48 -4.21 -12.44
C LEU A 408 5.00 -4.54 -12.30
N GLY A 409 4.21 -3.64 -11.71
CA GLY A 409 2.87 -4.00 -11.25
C GLY A 409 2.90 -5.16 -10.25
N SER A 410 3.89 -5.21 -9.36
CA SER A 410 4.00 -6.26 -8.33
C SER A 410 2.63 -6.49 -7.66
N PRO A 411 2.11 -7.73 -7.60
CA PRO A 411 0.78 -7.98 -7.07
C PRO A 411 0.70 -7.80 -5.54
N MET A 412 1.83 -7.88 -4.84
CA MET A 412 1.96 -7.72 -3.38
C MET A 412 3.31 -7.04 -3.06
N HIS A 413 3.44 -6.43 -1.87
CA HIS A 413 4.66 -5.75 -1.41
C HIS A 413 5.01 -6.16 0.02
N ASP A 414 4.94 -7.46 0.30
CA ASP A 414 5.08 -7.96 1.66
C ASP A 414 6.55 -7.90 2.06
N LEU A 415 6.86 -6.88 2.85
CA LEU A 415 8.19 -6.56 3.32
C LEU A 415 8.21 -6.61 4.84
N HIS A 416 7.62 -7.68 5.38
CA HIS A 416 7.57 -7.93 6.81
C HIS A 416 8.97 -7.91 7.45
N TYR A 417 9.09 -7.21 8.57
CA TYR A 417 10.37 -7.02 9.29
C TYR A 417 11.50 -6.38 8.48
N THR A 418 11.17 -5.63 7.44
CA THR A 418 12.14 -4.90 6.59
C THR A 418 12.06 -3.38 6.81
N GLY A 419 11.28 -2.92 7.80
CA GLY A 419 11.09 -1.50 8.08
C GLY A 419 12.33 -0.77 8.64
N PRO A 420 12.33 0.58 8.59
CA PRO A 420 13.42 1.40 9.12
C PRO A 420 13.76 1.11 10.59
N GLU A 421 12.76 0.83 11.43
CA GLU A 421 12.94 0.51 12.85
C GLU A 421 13.83 -0.72 13.05
N ARG A 422 13.63 -1.77 12.25
CA ARG A 422 14.42 -3.01 12.33
C ARG A 422 15.87 -2.75 11.94
N VAL A 423 16.09 -2.03 10.84
CA VAL A 423 17.43 -1.71 10.33
C VAL A 423 18.18 -0.79 11.30
N MET A 424 17.51 0.22 11.84
CA MET A 424 18.13 1.12 12.82
C MET A 424 18.52 0.38 14.10
N VAL A 425 17.62 -0.46 14.63
CA VAL A 425 17.93 -1.28 15.82
C VAL A 425 19.12 -2.22 15.54
N ALA A 426 19.18 -2.85 14.38
CA ALA A 426 20.29 -3.71 14.00
C ALA A 426 21.61 -2.95 13.81
N ALA A 427 21.57 -1.73 13.25
CA ALA A 427 22.76 -0.95 12.92
C ALA A 427 23.41 -0.28 14.13
N VAL A 428 22.62 0.29 15.04
CA VAL A 428 23.16 1.08 16.17
C VAL A 428 22.90 0.46 17.55
N GLY A 429 22.04 -0.55 17.62
CA GLY A 429 21.66 -1.22 18.87
C GLY A 429 20.60 -0.45 19.68
N THR A 430 19.90 -1.19 20.54
CA THR A 430 18.82 -0.67 21.39
C THR A 430 19.30 0.35 22.42
N ARG A 431 20.51 0.19 22.97
CA ARG A 431 21.07 1.10 23.98
C ARG A 431 21.29 2.52 23.46
N ARG A 432 21.79 2.68 22.22
CA ARG A 432 22.03 3.99 21.62
C ARG A 432 20.74 4.68 21.19
N LEU A 433 19.74 3.90 20.76
CA LEU A 433 18.41 4.43 20.45
C LEU A 433 17.71 4.88 21.73
N GLY A 434 17.82 4.12 22.81
CA GLY A 434 17.17 4.44 24.07
C GLY A 434 15.65 4.18 24.05
N PRO A 435 15.02 4.14 25.24
CA PRO A 435 13.66 3.63 25.40
C PRO A 435 12.58 4.52 24.78
N ASN A 436 12.74 5.85 24.76
CA ASN A 436 11.75 6.75 24.14
C ASN A 436 11.59 6.47 22.63
N ASN A 437 12.72 6.34 21.92
CA ASN A 437 12.73 6.06 20.49
C ASN A 437 12.14 4.68 20.18
N LEU A 438 12.53 3.66 20.97
CA LEU A 438 12.01 2.29 20.81
C LEU A 438 10.51 2.21 21.08
N SER A 439 10.01 2.96 22.07
CA SER A 439 8.57 3.02 22.38
C SER A 439 7.78 3.60 21.21
N MET A 440 8.29 4.67 20.58
CA MET A 440 7.65 5.21 19.36
C MET A 440 7.79 4.32 18.13
N PHE A 441 8.88 3.56 17.99
CA PHE A 441 8.98 2.55 16.94
C PHE A 441 7.88 1.47 17.06
N SER A 442 7.49 1.10 18.29
CA SER A 442 6.36 0.20 18.51
C SER A 442 5.04 0.78 18.00
N PHE A 443 4.80 2.09 18.17
CA PHE A 443 3.63 2.74 17.58
C PHE A 443 3.73 2.82 16.05
N PHE A 444 4.89 3.11 15.49
CA PHE A 444 5.08 3.18 14.03
C PHE A 444 4.91 1.85 13.30
N TRP A 445 4.84 0.75 14.05
CA TRP A 445 4.57 -0.58 13.50
C TRP A 445 3.33 -0.62 12.60
N PHE A 446 2.32 0.21 12.86
CA PHE A 446 1.12 0.22 12.01
C PHE A 446 1.40 0.55 10.55
N PHE A 447 2.47 1.29 10.22
CA PHE A 447 2.83 1.63 8.83
C PHE A 447 4.19 1.09 8.38
N THR A 448 4.93 0.42 9.28
CA THR A 448 6.22 -0.21 8.95
C THR A 448 6.20 -1.73 9.02
N ARG A 449 5.13 -2.35 9.56
CA ARG A 449 4.99 -3.81 9.64
C ARG A 449 5.20 -4.46 8.28
N THR A 450 4.36 -4.11 7.31
CA THR A 450 4.52 -4.48 5.89
C THR A 450 4.13 -3.29 5.01
N PHE A 451 4.45 -3.34 3.72
CA PHE A 451 4.17 -2.27 2.76
C PHE A 451 3.07 -2.66 1.74
N ASP A 452 2.29 -3.71 2.04
CA ASP A 452 1.27 -4.22 1.12
C ASP A 452 0.16 -3.21 0.84
N SER A 453 -0.39 -2.62 1.91
CA SER A 453 -1.45 -1.61 1.85
C SER A 453 -0.89 -0.18 1.75
N HIS A 454 0.28 0.01 1.14
CA HIS A 454 0.94 1.31 1.12
C HIS A 454 0.18 2.33 0.23
N PRO A 455 -0.22 3.52 0.72
CA PRO A 455 -1.05 4.46 -0.05
C PRO A 455 -0.32 5.20 -1.19
N MET A 456 0.98 5.47 -1.05
CA MET A 456 1.75 6.26 -2.03
C MET A 456 1.73 5.71 -3.48
N PRO A 457 1.88 4.39 -3.73
CA PRO A 457 1.68 3.83 -5.06
C PRO A 457 0.31 4.16 -5.68
N HIS A 458 -0.77 4.11 -4.89
CA HIS A 458 -2.12 4.45 -5.36
C HIS A 458 -2.25 5.95 -5.71
N GLN A 459 -1.55 6.83 -4.98
CA GLN A 459 -1.47 8.25 -5.30
C GLN A 459 -0.76 8.46 -6.64
N LEU A 460 0.38 7.81 -6.86
CA LEU A 460 1.16 7.88 -8.11
C LEU A 460 0.36 7.37 -9.32
N GLU A 461 -0.29 6.23 -9.14
CA GLU A 461 -1.21 5.64 -10.11
C GLU A 461 -2.37 6.58 -10.47
N GLY A 462 -2.91 7.31 -9.48
CA GLY A 462 -3.92 8.34 -9.70
C GLY A 462 -3.43 9.49 -10.59
N PHE A 463 -2.20 9.97 -10.38
CA PHE A 463 -1.61 10.98 -11.28
C PHE A 463 -1.39 10.46 -12.70
N LYS A 464 -0.99 9.19 -12.86
CA LYS A 464 -0.85 8.56 -14.19
C LYS A 464 -2.20 8.44 -14.90
N LEU A 465 -3.25 8.04 -14.18
CA LEU A 465 -4.62 7.99 -14.72
C LEU A 465 -5.11 9.38 -15.17
N GLY A 466 -4.77 10.43 -14.41
CA GLY A 466 -5.03 11.82 -14.80
C GLY A 466 -4.30 12.22 -16.09
N TYR A 467 -3.02 11.84 -16.22
CA TYR A 467 -2.19 12.13 -17.39
C TYR A 467 -2.63 11.38 -18.67
N LEU A 468 -3.14 10.15 -18.56
CA LEU A 468 -3.63 9.41 -19.74
C LEU A 468 -4.89 10.03 -20.37
N ARG A 469 -5.51 11.00 -19.70
CA ARG A 469 -6.72 11.70 -20.14
C ARG A 469 -6.43 13.08 -20.75
N SER A 470 -5.41 13.78 -20.25
CA SER A 470 -4.94 15.06 -20.81
C SER A 470 -4.34 14.84 -22.19
#